data_AF-F0YRY1-F1
#
_entry.id   AF-F0YRY1-F1
#
_cell.length_a   1.000
_cell.length_b   1.000
_cell.length_c   1.000
_cell.angle_alpha   90.00
_cell.angle_beta   90.00
_cell.angle_gamma   90.00
#
_symmetry.space_group_name_H-M   'P 1'
#
loop_
_entity.id
_entity.type
_entity.pdbx_description
1 polymer ?
#
loop_
_entity_poly.entity_id
_entity_poly.type
_entity_poly.pdbx_seq_one_letter_code
_entity_poly.pdbx_strand_id
1 'polypeptide(L)'
;MEGMAPPDVEGMIFQDGAYFVPVEGGYARLPSPLDQLVTPTTPDLESSVAGLGAKTQEFLAAGDKERARESLRTARRLVHGNEAISERARGQLTAAIDNSQAVYAMACGHPHTALRYLERALALNLHDGNDGSLATTCMNLTA
;
A
#
# COMPACT_ATOMS: atom_id res chain seq x y z
N MET A 1 -2.84 -20.14 6.77
CA MET A 1 -1.77 -19.65 5.89
C MET A 1 -0.70 -19.09 6.80
N GLU A 2 0.41 -19.80 6.94
CA GLU A 2 1.54 -19.36 7.74
C GLU A 2 2.05 -18.03 7.18
N GLY A 3 1.99 -16.98 7.99
CA GLY A 3 2.80 -15.79 7.73
C GLY A 3 4.24 -16.27 7.75
N MET A 4 4.89 -16.29 6.59
CA MET A 4 6.27 -16.70 6.44
C MET A 4 7.11 -15.84 7.39
N ALA A 5 7.43 -16.39 8.56
CA ALA A 5 8.41 -15.85 9.46
C ALA A 5 9.68 -15.63 8.65
N PRO A 6 10.41 -14.52 8.86
CA PRO A 6 11.69 -14.33 8.21
C PRO A 6 12.51 -15.61 8.38
N PRO A 7 13.10 -16.18 7.32
CA PRO A 7 14.04 -17.27 7.50
C PRO A 7 15.16 -16.72 8.39
N ASP A 8 15.52 -17.46 9.45
CA ASP A 8 16.63 -17.11 10.37
C ASP A 8 17.97 -17.22 9.63
N VAL A 9 18.22 -16.28 8.72
CA VAL A 9 19.46 -16.16 7.95
C VAL A 9 20.25 -15.02 8.56
N GLU A 10 21.37 -15.38 9.19
CA GLU A 10 22.29 -14.44 9.81
C GLU A 10 22.76 -13.39 8.79
N GLY A 11 22.66 -12.11 9.16
CA GLY A 11 23.03 -10.99 8.28
C GLY A 11 21.97 -10.58 7.25
N MET A 12 20.77 -11.18 7.25
CA MET A 12 19.65 -10.71 6.42
C MET A 12 19.24 -9.27 6.81
N ILE A 13 19.07 -8.42 5.81
CA ILE A 13 18.62 -7.03 6.00
C ILE A 13 17.26 -6.81 5.32
N PHE A 14 16.47 -5.88 5.85
CA PHE A 14 15.24 -5.42 5.20
C PHE A 14 15.44 -3.98 4.75
N GLN A 15 15.40 -3.74 3.44
CA GLN A 15 15.60 -2.43 2.84
C GLN A 15 14.60 -2.23 1.69
N ASP A 16 14.05 -1.03 1.55
CA ASP A 16 13.14 -0.68 0.44
C ASP A 16 12.04 -1.73 0.17
N GLY A 17 11.56 -2.37 1.24
CA GLY A 17 10.46 -3.32 1.15
C GLY A 17 10.77 -4.75 0.79
N ALA A 18 12.05 -5.08 0.66
CA ALA A 18 12.49 -6.43 0.36
C ALA A 18 13.51 -6.89 1.39
N TYR A 19 13.46 -8.19 1.67
CA TYR A 19 14.55 -8.84 2.38
C TYR A 19 15.71 -9.04 1.43
N PHE A 20 16.90 -8.82 1.93
CA PHE A 20 18.12 -9.10 1.21
C PHE A 20 18.96 -10.07 2.02
N VAL A 21 19.44 -11.09 1.35
CA VAL A 21 20.33 -12.09 1.93
C VAL A 21 21.77 -11.81 1.51
N PRO A 22 22.74 -11.99 2.41
CA PRO A 22 24.14 -11.85 2.05
C PRO A 22 24.54 -12.90 1.01
N VAL A 23 25.25 -12.46 -0.03
CA VAL A 23 25.82 -13.31 -1.09
C VAL A 23 27.27 -12.91 -1.32
N GLU A 24 28.04 -13.74 -2.01
CA GLU A 24 29.43 -13.41 -2.34
C GLU A 24 29.48 -12.10 -3.16
N GLY A 25 30.13 -11.07 -2.60
CA GLY A 25 30.22 -9.74 -3.22
C GLY A 25 29.06 -8.78 -2.92
N GLY A 26 28.12 -9.10 -2.02
CA GLY A 26 27.09 -8.12 -1.59
C GLY A 26 25.81 -8.75 -1.05
N TYR A 27 24.67 -8.24 -1.51
CA TYR A 27 23.33 -8.62 -1.05
C TYR A 27 22.42 -8.93 -2.24
N ALA A 28 21.73 -10.06 -2.18
CA ALA A 28 20.72 -10.44 -3.17
C ALA A 28 19.31 -10.18 -2.62
N ARG A 29 18.48 -9.50 -3.41
CA ARG A 29 17.07 -9.24 -3.07
C ARG A 29 16.27 -10.53 -3.14
N LEU A 30 15.54 -10.86 -2.08
CA LEU A 30 14.54 -11.91 -2.08
C LEU A 30 13.26 -11.42 -2.79
N PRO A 31 12.62 -12.29 -3.60
CA PRO A 31 11.36 -11.95 -4.24
C PRO A 31 10.28 -11.65 -3.18
N SER A 32 9.61 -10.52 -3.35
CA SER A 32 8.53 -10.08 -2.46
C SER A 32 7.18 -10.57 -3.00
N PRO A 33 6.24 -10.97 -2.13
CA PRO A 33 4.85 -11.22 -2.54
C PRO A 33 4.21 -10.01 -3.25
N LEU A 34 4.73 -8.80 -2.99
CA LEU A 34 4.28 -7.57 -3.64
C LEU A 34 4.72 -7.46 -5.10
N ASP A 35 5.81 -8.13 -5.50
CA ASP A 35 6.36 -8.03 -6.87
C ASP A 35 5.36 -8.53 -7.93
N GLN A 36 4.52 -9.50 -7.57
CA GLN A 36 3.46 -10.04 -8.45
C GLN A 36 2.31 -9.05 -8.66
N LEU A 37 2.18 -8.06 -7.77
CA LEU A 37 1.13 -7.06 -7.80
C LEU A 37 1.58 -5.79 -8.52
N VAL A 38 2.84 -5.66 -8.92
CA VAL A 38 3.39 -4.47 -9.57
C VAL A 38 3.38 -4.71 -11.08
N THR A 39 2.45 -4.06 -11.78
CA THR A 39 2.34 -4.15 -13.24
C THR A 39 2.57 -2.77 -13.90
N PRO A 40 3.15 -2.71 -15.11
CA PRO A 40 3.54 -1.43 -15.73
C PRO A 40 2.42 -0.71 -16.51
N THR A 41 1.27 -1.36 -16.73
CA THR A 41 0.18 -0.88 -17.61
C THR A 41 -0.98 -0.24 -16.84
N THR A 42 -1.61 0.79 -17.43
CA THR A 42 -2.65 1.61 -16.78
C THR A 42 -3.96 0.89 -16.40
N PRO A 43 -4.51 -0.08 -17.17
CA PRO A 43 -5.69 -0.85 -16.73
C PRO A 43 -5.38 -1.75 -15.53
N ASP A 44 -4.12 -2.16 -15.40
CA ASP A 44 -3.66 -3.08 -14.36
C ASP A 44 -3.25 -2.34 -13.07
N LEU A 45 -3.06 -1.02 -13.15
CA LEU A 45 -2.71 -0.16 -12.02
C LEU A 45 -3.80 -0.11 -10.94
N GLU A 46 -5.07 -0.09 -11.34
CA GLU A 46 -6.20 -0.18 -10.38
C GLU A 46 -6.17 -1.51 -9.63
N SER A 47 -5.99 -2.62 -10.35
CA SER A 47 -5.87 -3.95 -9.75
C SER A 47 -4.65 -4.06 -8.84
N SER A 48 -3.49 -3.53 -9.28
CA SER A 48 -2.26 -3.44 -8.50
C SER A 48 -2.46 -2.67 -7.19
N VAL A 49 -3.06 -1.48 -7.24
CA VAL A 49 -3.30 -0.65 -6.05
C VAL A 49 -4.29 -1.32 -5.11
N ALA A 50 -5.38 -1.91 -5.63
CA ALA A 50 -6.34 -2.65 -4.83
C ALA A 50 -5.68 -3.87 -4.14
N GLY A 51 -4.86 -4.63 -4.87
CA GLY A 51 -4.11 -5.76 -4.34
C GLY A 51 -3.12 -5.36 -3.24
N LEU A 52 -2.43 -4.22 -3.42
CA LEU A 52 -1.53 -3.67 -2.40
C LEU A 52 -2.30 -3.17 -1.16
N GLY A 53 -3.50 -2.61 -1.35
CA GLY A 53 -4.43 -2.28 -0.25
C GLY A 53 -4.84 -3.52 0.54
N ALA A 54 -5.24 -4.60 -0.14
CA ALA A 54 -5.57 -5.87 0.49
C ALA A 54 -4.37 -6.47 1.26
N LYS A 55 -3.17 -6.45 0.67
CA LYS A 55 -1.95 -6.88 1.38
C LYS A 55 -1.63 -6.03 2.59
N THR A 56 -1.89 -4.73 2.53
CA THR A 56 -1.76 -3.86 3.71
C THR A 56 -2.64 -4.37 4.85
N GLN A 57 -3.91 -4.67 4.58
CA GLN A 57 -4.82 -5.21 5.59
C GLN A 57 -4.39 -6.58 6.11
N GLU A 58 -3.97 -7.50 5.22
CA GLU A 58 -3.45 -8.81 5.62
C GLU A 58 -2.25 -8.69 6.56
N PHE A 59 -1.28 -7.83 6.23
CA PHE A 59 -0.10 -7.62 7.06
C PHE A 59 -0.45 -6.97 8.40
N LEU A 60 -1.38 -6.01 8.42
CA LEU A 60 -1.88 -5.42 9.67
C LEU A 60 -2.57 -6.47 10.56
N ALA A 61 -3.38 -7.35 9.97
CA ALA A 61 -4.02 -8.44 10.69
C ALA A 61 -3.01 -9.45 11.28
N ALA A 62 -1.88 -9.63 10.60
CA ALA A 62 -0.76 -10.44 11.09
C ALA A 62 0.17 -9.69 12.08
N GLY A 63 -0.08 -8.39 12.32
CA GLY A 63 0.76 -7.54 13.16
C GLY A 63 2.06 -7.05 12.49
N ASP A 64 2.26 -7.33 11.20
CA ASP A 64 3.45 -6.96 10.43
C ASP A 64 3.30 -5.54 9.85
N LYS A 65 3.54 -4.54 10.71
CA LYS A 65 3.41 -3.13 10.34
C LYS A 65 4.43 -2.70 9.29
N GLU A 66 5.62 -3.29 9.26
CA GLU A 66 6.64 -2.91 8.28
C GLU A 66 6.26 -3.34 6.86
N ARG A 67 5.77 -4.57 6.68
CA ARG A 67 5.26 -4.99 5.36
C ARG A 67 3.99 -4.24 4.96
N ALA A 68 3.11 -3.93 5.91
CA ALA A 68 1.94 -3.08 5.65
C ALA A 68 2.35 -1.69 5.14
N ARG A 69 3.32 -1.05 5.80
CA ARG A 69 3.87 0.24 5.38
C ARG A 69 4.47 0.17 3.99
N GLU A 70 5.11 -0.94 3.66
CA GLU A 70 5.73 -1.11 2.37
C GLU A 70 4.72 -1.29 1.23
N SER A 71 3.67 -2.07 1.43
CA SER A 71 2.58 -2.19 0.46
C SER A 71 2.03 -0.81 0.08
N LEU A 72 1.83 0.06 1.07
CA LEU A 72 1.40 1.45 0.86
C LEU A 72 2.43 2.29 0.10
N ARG A 73 3.72 2.17 0.43
CA ARG A 73 4.80 2.86 -0.30
C ARG A 73 4.87 2.41 -1.75
N THR A 74 4.72 1.12 -2.01
CA THR A 74 4.72 0.54 -3.35
C THR A 74 3.55 1.03 -4.16
N ALA A 75 2.34 1.06 -3.59
CA ALA A 75 1.15 1.60 -4.26
C ALA A 75 1.35 3.08 -4.62
N ARG A 76 1.90 3.87 -3.69
CA ARG A 76 2.21 5.28 -3.92
C ARG A 76 3.27 5.48 -5.02
N ARG A 77 4.32 4.66 -5.06
CA ARG A 77 5.33 4.71 -6.13
C ARG A 77 4.74 4.36 -7.49
N LEU A 78 3.89 3.33 -7.56
CA LEU A 78 3.20 2.94 -8.78
C LEU A 78 2.37 4.09 -9.36
N VAL A 79 1.57 4.73 -8.52
CA VAL A 79 0.68 5.83 -8.96
C VAL A 79 1.48 7.08 -9.29
N HIS A 80 2.33 7.56 -8.37
CA HIS A 80 2.99 8.85 -8.57
C HIS A 80 4.22 8.80 -9.49
N GLY A 81 4.78 7.61 -9.72
CA GLY A 81 5.90 7.38 -10.64
C GLY A 81 5.49 7.06 -12.06
N ASN A 82 4.19 6.84 -12.34
CA ASN A 82 3.70 6.59 -13.69
C ASN A 82 3.25 7.90 -14.35
N GLU A 83 3.88 8.29 -15.46
CA GLU A 83 3.52 9.50 -16.22
C GLU A 83 2.35 9.28 -17.19
N ALA A 84 2.04 8.01 -17.52
CA ALA A 84 0.99 7.65 -18.47
C ALA A 84 -0.42 7.58 -17.86
N ILE A 85 -0.55 7.68 -16.53
CA ILE A 85 -1.87 7.75 -15.87
C ILE A 85 -2.48 9.14 -16.05
N SER A 86 -3.76 9.18 -16.38
CA SER A 86 -4.52 10.43 -16.42
C SER A 86 -4.64 11.04 -15.01
N GLU A 87 -4.85 12.36 -14.94
CA GLU A 87 -5.00 13.05 -13.65
C GLU A 87 -6.20 12.52 -12.86
N ARG A 88 -7.31 12.23 -13.57
CA ARG A 88 -8.49 11.61 -12.96
C ARG A 88 -8.18 10.24 -12.37
N ALA A 89 -7.50 9.36 -13.12
CA ALA A 89 -7.12 8.04 -12.60
C ALA A 89 -6.15 8.17 -11.41
N ARG A 90 -5.21 9.12 -11.48
CA ARG A 90 -4.29 9.44 -10.37
C ARG A 90 -5.05 9.87 -9.11
N GLY A 91 -6.05 10.73 -9.24
CA GLY A 91 -6.91 11.16 -8.13
C GLY A 91 -7.64 9.98 -7.48
N GLN A 92 -8.29 9.16 -8.30
CA GLN A 92 -9.02 7.96 -7.85
C GLN A 92 -8.12 6.95 -7.12
N LEU A 93 -6.95 6.64 -7.69
CA LEU A 93 -5.98 5.72 -7.07
C LEU A 93 -5.38 6.30 -5.80
N THR A 94 -5.14 7.61 -5.76
CA THR A 94 -4.63 8.30 -4.56
C THR A 94 -5.65 8.22 -3.42
N ALA A 95 -6.95 8.39 -3.70
CA ALA A 95 -7.99 8.25 -2.70
C ALA A 95 -8.06 6.82 -2.12
N ALA A 96 -7.90 5.79 -2.96
CA ALA A 96 -7.83 4.40 -2.52
C ALA A 96 -6.59 4.13 -1.63
N ILE A 97 -5.44 4.72 -1.98
CA ILE A 97 -4.23 4.65 -1.17
C ILE A 97 -4.44 5.35 0.17
N ASP A 98 -5.02 6.56 0.18
CA ASP A 98 -5.28 7.32 1.41
C ASP A 98 -6.23 6.57 2.36
N ASN A 99 -7.26 5.90 1.83
CA ASN A 99 -8.10 5.01 2.63
C ASN A 99 -7.31 3.89 3.31
N SER A 100 -6.35 3.29 2.60
CA SER A 100 -5.49 2.24 3.14
C SER A 100 -4.47 2.80 4.15
N GLN A 101 -3.97 4.02 3.92
CA GLN A 101 -3.08 4.73 4.86
C GLN A 101 -3.80 5.11 6.15
N ALA A 102 -5.08 5.44 6.09
CA ALA A 102 -5.89 5.71 7.28
C ALA A 102 -5.99 4.48 8.19
N VAL A 103 -6.30 3.31 7.62
CA VAL A 103 -6.36 2.04 8.37
C VAL A 103 -5.00 1.72 9.01
N TYR A 104 -3.90 1.89 8.26
CA TYR A 104 -2.55 1.73 8.80
C TYR A 104 -2.25 2.71 9.95
N ALA A 105 -2.59 3.99 9.78
CA ALA A 105 -2.39 5.01 10.81
C ALA A 105 -3.18 4.71 12.08
N MET A 106 -4.43 4.23 11.96
CA MET A 106 -5.24 3.75 13.08
C MET A 106 -4.57 2.57 13.80
N ALA A 107 -4.13 1.55 13.05
CA ALA A 107 -3.42 0.38 13.61
C ALA A 107 -2.08 0.75 14.29
N CYS A 108 -1.52 1.90 13.95
CA CYS A 108 -0.33 2.46 14.58
C CYS A 108 -0.64 3.42 15.74
N GLY A 109 -1.91 3.68 16.07
CA GLY A 109 -2.28 4.59 17.15
C GLY A 109 -2.19 6.08 16.78
N HIS A 110 -2.30 6.43 15.50
CA HIS A 110 -2.23 7.81 15.01
C HIS A 110 -3.58 8.30 14.43
N PRO A 111 -4.64 8.42 15.24
CA PRO A 111 -6.01 8.69 14.76
C PRO A 111 -6.15 10.03 14.05
N HIS A 112 -5.47 11.08 14.51
CA HIS A 112 -5.46 12.37 13.81
C HIS A 112 -4.79 12.30 12.44
N THR A 113 -3.78 11.44 12.28
CA THR A 113 -3.15 11.23 10.97
C THR A 113 -4.08 10.43 10.06
N ALA A 114 -4.78 9.44 10.60
CA ALA A 114 -5.79 8.68 9.85
C ALA A 114 -6.91 9.58 9.33
N LEU A 115 -7.45 10.44 10.19
CA LEU A 115 -8.51 11.39 9.81
C LEU A 115 -8.07 12.28 8.65
N ARG A 116 -6.85 12.82 8.69
CA ARG A 116 -6.32 13.65 7.60
C ARG A 116 -6.25 12.90 6.26
N TYR A 117 -5.91 11.61 6.29
CA TYR A 117 -5.94 10.79 5.07
C TYR A 117 -7.37 10.60 4.56
N LEU A 118 -8.32 10.32 5.46
CA LEU A 118 -9.73 10.14 5.08
C LEU A 118 -10.36 11.43 4.54
N GLU A 119 -10.05 12.59 5.14
CA GLU A 119 -10.48 13.89 4.64
C GLU A 119 -9.95 14.17 3.23
N ARG A 120 -8.68 13.82 2.96
CA ARG A 120 -8.10 13.96 1.62
C ARG A 120 -8.73 12.99 0.63
N ALA A 121 -8.94 11.73 1.01
CA ALA A 121 -9.60 10.73 0.19
C ALA A 121 -11.04 11.15 -0.16
N LEU A 122 -11.77 11.71 0.82
CA LEU A 122 -13.12 12.22 0.64
C LEU A 122 -13.15 13.36 -0.38
N ALA A 123 -12.25 14.35 -0.22
CA ALA A 123 -12.16 15.47 -1.15
C ALA A 123 -11.87 15.02 -2.59
N LEU A 124 -10.95 14.07 -2.77
CA LEU A 124 -10.63 13.50 -4.08
C LEU A 124 -11.82 12.75 -4.68
N ASN A 125 -12.48 11.88 -3.91
CA ASN A 125 -13.62 11.11 -4.39
C ASN A 125 -14.81 11.99 -4.77
N LEU A 126 -15.04 13.09 -4.05
CA LEU A 126 -16.07 14.09 -4.39
C LEU A 126 -15.72 14.88 -5.65
N HIS A 127 -14.45 15.25 -5.82
CA HIS A 127 -13.98 15.97 -7.00
C HIS A 127 -14.14 15.13 -8.28
N ASP A 128 -13.77 13.86 -8.22
CA ASP A 128 -13.75 12.96 -9.37
C ASP A 128 -15.06 12.18 -9.58
N GLY A 129 -16.01 12.20 -8.63
CA GLY A 129 -17.22 11.38 -8.69
C GLY A 129 -16.91 9.88 -8.63
N ASN A 130 -16.06 9.48 -7.68
CA ASN A 130 -15.66 8.09 -7.46
C ASN A 130 -16.52 7.46 -6.35
N ASP A 131 -17.76 7.12 -6.69
CA ASP A 131 -18.77 6.64 -5.73
C ASP A 131 -18.35 5.35 -5.01
N GLY A 132 -17.61 4.46 -5.68
CA GLY A 132 -17.10 3.22 -5.09
C GLY A 132 -16.11 3.46 -3.96
N SER A 133 -15.11 4.33 -4.17
CA SER A 133 -14.15 4.69 -3.12
C SER A 133 -14.75 5.63 -2.07
N LEU A 134 -15.79 6.39 -2.42
CA LEU A 134 -16.52 7.24 -1.49
C LEU A 134 -17.16 6.41 -0.37
N ALA A 135 -17.82 5.29 -0.72
CA ALA A 135 -18.42 4.39 0.26
C ALA A 135 -17.40 3.85 1.27
N THR A 136 -16.22 3.40 0.79
CA THR A 136 -15.11 2.96 1.66
C THR A 136 -14.62 4.08 2.58
N THR A 137 -14.48 5.29 2.04
CA THR A 137 -14.02 6.45 2.81
C THR A 137 -15.00 6.77 3.95
N CYS A 138 -16.31 6.79 3.65
CA CYS A 138 -17.35 7.03 4.63
C CYS A 138 -17.38 5.94 5.71
N MET A 139 -17.27 4.66 5.34
CA MET A 139 -17.19 3.56 6.30
C MET A 139 -16.02 3.76 7.28
N ASN A 140 -14.82 4.09 6.77
CA ASN A 140 -13.63 4.30 7.58
C ASN A 140 -13.71 5.54 8.49
N LEU A 141 -14.46 6.58 8.10
CA LEU A 141 -14.68 7.77 8.94
C LEU A 141 -15.59 7.49 10.13
N THR A 142 -16.47 6.48 10.02
CA THR A 142 -17.43 6.12 11.07
C THR A 142 -16.98 4.94 11.95
N ALA A 143 -15.87 4.28 11.60
CA ALA A 143 -15.31 3.14 12.29
C ALA A 143 -14.38 3.56 13.44
#